data_AF-A0A848Y5Q0-F1
#
_entry.id   AF-A0A848Y5Q0-F1
#
_cell.length_a   1.000
_cell.length_b   1.000
_cell.length_c   1.000
_cell.angle_alpha   90.00
_cell.angle_beta   90.00
_cell.angle_gamma   90.00
#
_symmetry.space_group_name_H-M   'P 1'
#
loop_
_entity.id
_entity.type
_entity.pdbx_description
1 polymer ?
#
loop_
_entity_poly.entity_id
_entity_poly.type
_entity_poly.pdbx_seq_one_letter_code
_entity_poly.pdbx_strand_id
1 'polypeptide(L)'
;MFNYTIRRSLLAVPTLLLISLIIFLLLDLAPSDPTANLPLTIPPEVREKIRQSLGLGDPIYIRYLLWCKQFFINEPLNILEDIFGWQIGGDRLRVLSWQTRSPVVDLIVQRLPQTLWVVGLSYVLGILIAVPIGVI
;
A
#
# COMPACT_ATOMS: atom_id res chain seq x y z
N MET A 1 24.45 -14.64 -9.99
CA MET A 1 23.64 -14.08 -8.90
C MET A 1 22.74 -12.93 -9.35
N PHE A 2 23.24 -11.87 -9.97
CA PHE A 2 22.43 -10.72 -10.43
C PHE A 2 21.25 -11.10 -11.34
N ASN A 3 21.50 -11.95 -12.35
CA ASN A 3 20.46 -12.41 -13.28
C ASN A 3 19.35 -13.24 -12.58
N TYR A 4 19.72 -13.99 -11.53
CA TYR A 4 18.76 -14.72 -10.70
C TYR A 4 17.93 -13.79 -9.83
N THR A 5 18.55 -12.75 -9.23
CA THR A 5 17.84 -11.72 -8.47
C THR A 5 16.82 -10.99 -9.34
N ILE A 6 17.20 -10.55 -10.54
CA ILE A 6 16.27 -9.88 -11.47
C ILE A 6 15.09 -10.79 -11.82
N ARG A 7 15.37 -12.04 -12.21
CA ARG A 7 14.33 -13.02 -12.55
C ARG A 7 13.36 -13.23 -11.38
N ARG A 8 13.88 -13.33 -10.15
CA ARG A 8 13.07 -13.53 -8.95
C ARG A 8 12.24 -12.29 -8.59
N SER A 9 12.81 -11.10 -8.70
CA SER A 9 12.08 -9.84 -8.50
C SER A 9 10.97 -9.66 -9.54
N LEU A 10 11.22 -10.00 -10.81
CA LEU A 10 10.21 -9.97 -11.86
C LEU A 10 9.05 -10.94 -11.59
N LEU A 11 9.32 -12.12 -11.04
CA LEU A 11 8.28 -13.08 -10.64
C LEU A 11 7.50 -12.63 -9.39
N ALA A 12 8.10 -11.82 -8.52
CA ALA A 12 7.42 -11.26 -7.36
C ALA A 12 6.35 -10.24 -7.75
N VAL A 13 6.58 -9.43 -8.80
CA VAL A 13 5.63 -8.41 -9.26
C VAL A 13 4.22 -8.96 -9.57
N PRO A 14 4.02 -9.97 -10.43
CA PRO A 14 2.69 -10.50 -10.72
C PRO A 14 2.06 -11.16 -9.50
N THR A 15 2.88 -11.77 -8.63
CA THR A 15 2.39 -12.38 -7.38
C THR A 15 1.83 -11.32 -6.44
N LEU A 16 2.54 -10.20 -6.26
CA LEU A 16 2.09 -9.08 -5.44
C LEU A 16 0.84 -8.41 -6.02
N LEU A 17 0.77 -8.26 -7.35
CA LEU A 17 -0.42 -7.74 -8.02
C LEU A 17 -1.63 -8.65 -7.78
N LEU A 18 -1.48 -9.96 -7.95
CA LEU A 18 -2.56 -10.92 -7.67
C LEU A 18 -3.04 -10.85 -6.22
N ILE A 19 -2.12 -10.84 -5.26
CA ILE A 19 -2.46 -10.72 -3.84
C ILE A 19 -3.17 -9.39 -3.57
N SER A 20 -2.69 -8.29 -4.14
CA SER A 20 -3.32 -6.97 -3.98
C SER A 20 -4.74 -6.94 -4.55
N LEU A 21 -4.97 -7.60 -5.70
CA LEU A 21 -6.29 -7.72 -6.30
C LEU A 21 -7.24 -8.51 -5.39
N ILE A 22 -6.77 -9.62 -4.83
CA ILE A 22 -7.57 -10.44 -3.89
C ILE A 22 -7.93 -9.61 -2.66
N ILE A 23 -6.98 -8.89 -2.07
CA ILE A 23 -7.23 -8.02 -0.91
C ILE A 23 -8.23 -6.91 -1.28
N PHE A 24 -8.08 -6.30 -2.46
CA PHE A 24 -8.99 -5.27 -2.94
C PHE A 24 -10.42 -5.80 -3.07
N LEU A 25 -10.59 -6.98 -3.66
CA LEU A 25 -11.89 -7.66 -3.78
C LEU A 25 -12.48 -7.99 -2.41
N LEU A 26 -11.67 -8.48 -1.47
CA LEU A 26 -12.11 -8.77 -0.11
C LEU A 26 -12.59 -7.51 0.62
N LEU A 27 -11.90 -6.39 0.45
CA LEU A 27 -12.28 -5.10 1.05
C LEU A 27 -13.54 -4.51 0.40
N ASP A 28 -13.74 -4.72 -0.90
CA ASP A 28 -14.93 -4.24 -1.60
C ASP A 28 -16.19 -5.06 -1.24
N LEU A 29 -16.02 -6.37 -1.02
CA LEU A 29 -17.07 -7.27 -0.54
C LEU A 29 -17.37 -7.09 0.95
N ALA A 30 -16.42 -6.54 1.71
CA ALA A 30 -16.65 -6.23 3.11
C ALA A 30 -17.64 -5.05 3.22
N PRO A 31 -18.57 -5.05 4.21
CA PRO A 31 -19.51 -3.96 4.45
C PRO A 31 -18.84 -2.73 5.10
N SER A 32 -17.69 -2.31 4.57
CA SER A 32 -16.95 -1.14 5.02
C SER A 32 -17.19 0.02 4.06
N ASP A 33 -18.31 0.71 4.23
CA ASP A 33 -18.51 2.00 3.56
C ASP A 33 -17.58 3.04 4.23
N PRO A 34 -16.61 3.64 3.50
CA PRO A 34 -15.72 4.66 4.04
C PRO A 34 -16.49 5.91 4.52
N THR A 35 -17.75 6.09 4.08
CA THR A 35 -18.65 7.14 4.53
C THR A 35 -19.50 6.76 5.75
N ALA A 36 -19.46 5.50 6.22
CA ALA A 36 -20.22 5.05 7.38
C ALA A 36 -19.82 5.77 8.68
N ASN A 37 -18.56 6.22 8.77
CA ASN A 37 -18.06 6.98 9.92
C ASN A 37 -18.37 8.49 9.85
N LEU A 38 -19.06 8.96 8.81
CA LEU A 38 -19.46 10.36 8.72
C LEU A 38 -20.60 10.67 9.70
N PRO A 39 -20.62 11.85 10.34
CA PRO A 39 -21.71 12.26 11.20
C PRO A 39 -23.07 12.20 10.49
N LEU A 40 -24.10 11.71 11.18
CA LEU A 40 -25.47 11.66 10.67
C LEU A 40 -26.08 13.05 10.42
N THR A 41 -25.46 14.11 10.94
CA THR A 41 -25.78 15.51 10.67
C THR A 41 -25.47 15.95 9.24
N ILE A 42 -24.65 15.21 8.49
CA ILE A 42 -24.38 15.52 7.08
C ILE A 42 -25.60 15.14 6.24
N PRO A 43 -26.18 16.07 5.45
CA PRO A 43 -27.30 15.78 4.57
C PRO A 43 -26.99 14.61 3.63
N PRO A 44 -27.98 13.75 3.32
CA PRO A 44 -27.78 12.58 2.46
C PRO A 44 -27.23 12.95 1.08
N GLU A 45 -27.62 14.11 0.54
CA GLU A 45 -27.11 14.62 -0.73
C GLU A 45 -25.60 14.92 -0.70
N VAL A 46 -25.10 15.46 0.41
CA VAL A 46 -23.67 15.76 0.58
C VAL A 46 -22.89 14.47 0.77
N ARG A 47 -23.47 13.49 1.49
CA ARG A 47 -22.87 12.15 1.64
C ARG A 47 -22.70 11.46 0.28
N GLU A 48 -23.72 11.52 -0.57
CA GLU A 48 -23.64 10.91 -1.90
C GLU A 48 -22.59 11.60 -2.79
N LYS A 49 -22.47 12.93 -2.72
CA LYS A 49 -21.40 13.66 -3.41
C LYS A 49 -20.01 13.24 -2.96
N ILE A 50 -19.82 12.99 -1.66
CA ILE A 50 -18.56 12.46 -1.11
C ILE A 50 -18.32 11.02 -1.62
N ARG A 51 -19.37 10.20 -1.68
CA ARG A 51 -19.28 8.83 -2.18
C ARG A 51 -18.83 8.80 -3.65
N GLN A 52 -19.38 9.69 -4.46
CA GLN A 52 -19.00 9.87 -5.86
C GLN A 52 -17.58 10.41 -6.03
N SER A 53 -17.14 11.37 -5.20
CA SER A 53 -15.77 11.90 -5.28
C SER A 53 -14.70 10.89 -4.88
N LEU A 54 -15.07 9.87 -4.10
CA LEU A 54 -14.22 8.73 -3.76
C LEU A 54 -14.25 7.60 -4.80
N GLY A 55 -15.03 7.75 -5.88
CA GLY A 55 -15.16 6.73 -6.94
C GLY A 55 -15.91 5.47 -6.51
N LEU A 56 -16.65 5.48 -5.39
CA LEU A 56 -17.40 4.32 -4.88
C LEU A 56 -18.59 3.90 -5.78
N GLY A 57 -18.91 4.69 -6.81
CA GLY A 57 -19.90 4.36 -7.83
C GLY A 57 -19.33 3.74 -9.11
N ASP A 58 -18.00 3.73 -9.27
CA ASP A 58 -17.36 3.25 -10.49
C ASP A 58 -17.15 1.74 -10.48
N PRO A 59 -17.09 1.08 -11.67
CA PRO A 59 -16.76 -0.33 -11.77
C PRO A 59 -15.45 -0.69 -11.05
N ILE A 60 -15.46 -1.85 -10.38
CA ILE A 60 -14.37 -2.28 -9.49
C ILE A 60 -12.99 -2.30 -10.15
N TYR A 61 -12.94 -2.69 -11.43
CA TYR A 61 -11.69 -2.73 -12.20
C TYR A 61 -11.11 -1.34 -12.45
N ILE A 62 -11.95 -0.31 -12.61
CA ILE A 62 -11.50 1.08 -12.77
C ILE A 62 -10.89 1.58 -11.45
N ARG A 63 -11.57 1.32 -10.33
CA ARG A 63 -11.08 1.69 -8.99
C ARG A 63 -9.75 1.00 -8.68
N TYR A 64 -9.61 -0.28 -9.02
CA TYR A 64 -8.36 -1.01 -8.86
C TYR A 64 -7.23 -0.42 -9.72
N LEU A 65 -7.48 -0.11 -11.00
CA LEU A 65 -6.48 0.49 -11.88
C LEU A 65 -6.04 1.88 -11.40
N LEU A 66 -6.98 2.72 -10.94
CA LEU A 66 -6.68 4.03 -10.36
C LEU A 66 -5.86 3.90 -9.08
N TRP A 67 -6.21 2.94 -8.22
CA TRP A 67 -5.43 2.62 -7.02
C TRP A 67 -4.02 2.14 -7.37
N CYS A 68 -3.87 1.25 -8.36
CA CYS A 68 -2.55 0.81 -8.84
C CYS A 68 -1.72 1.98 -9.38
N LYS A 69 -2.33 2.89 -10.16
CA LYS A 69 -1.65 4.10 -10.63
C LYS A 69 -1.18 4.97 -9.46
N GLN A 70 -2.03 5.19 -8.46
CA GLN A 70 -1.65 5.97 -7.29
C GLN A 70 -0.51 5.30 -6.51
N PHE A 71 -0.63 4.00 -6.22
CA PHE A 71 0.33 3.28 -5.40
C PHE A 71 1.68 3.02 -6.09
N PHE A 72 1.69 2.61 -7.35
CA PHE A 72 2.91 2.23 -8.07
C PHE A 72 3.57 3.37 -8.84
N ILE A 73 2.85 4.46 -9.13
CA ILE A 73 3.38 5.58 -9.90
C ILE A 73 3.46 6.84 -9.04
N ASN A 74 2.33 7.30 -8.48
CA ASN A 74 2.32 8.58 -7.77
C ASN A 74 3.10 8.54 -6.45
N GLU A 75 2.96 7.49 -5.63
CA GLU A 75 3.65 7.42 -4.35
C GLU A 75 5.18 7.34 -4.49
N PRO A 76 5.77 6.49 -5.36
CA PRO A 76 7.22 6.51 -5.59
C PRO A 76 7.72 7.85 -6.11
N LEU A 77 6.96 8.52 -6.98
CA LEU A 77 7.29 9.87 -7.41
C LEU A 77 7.31 10.83 -6.22
N ASN A 78 6.29 10.83 -5.35
CA ASN A 78 6.26 11.69 -4.17
C ASN A 78 7.44 11.43 -3.21
N ILE A 79 7.81 10.17 -2.98
CA ILE A 79 9.00 9.84 -2.17
C ILE A 79 10.27 10.41 -2.81
N LEU A 80 10.41 10.30 -4.12
CA LEU A 80 11.55 10.88 -4.83
C LEU A 80 11.55 12.41 -4.74
N GLU A 81 10.39 13.06 -4.83
CA GLU A 81 10.26 14.50 -4.66
C GLU A 81 10.64 14.95 -3.25
N ASP A 82 10.18 14.23 -2.22
CA ASP A 82 10.52 14.51 -0.82
C ASP A 82 12.03 14.34 -0.55
N ILE A 83 12.67 13.36 -1.17
CA ILE A 83 14.10 13.09 -0.99
C ILE A 83 14.97 14.07 -1.77
N PHE A 84 14.63 14.36 -3.03
CA PHE A 84 15.47 15.16 -3.94
C PHE A 84 15.08 16.65 -4.00
N GLY A 85 13.94 17.04 -3.42
CA GLY A 85 13.42 18.40 -3.45
C GLY A 85 12.97 18.86 -4.84
N TRP A 86 12.73 17.92 -5.76
CA TRP A 86 12.23 18.20 -7.11
C TRP A 86 10.71 18.18 -7.11
N GLN A 87 10.04 19.05 -7.85
CA GLN A 87 8.60 18.97 -8.09
C GLN A 87 8.36 18.50 -9.51
N ILE A 88 7.88 17.26 -9.67
CA ILE A 88 7.54 16.70 -10.96
C ILE A 88 6.02 16.61 -10.97
N GLY A 89 5.31 17.38 -11.79
CA GLY A 89 3.86 17.17 -12.01
C GLY A 89 2.93 17.38 -10.81
N GLY A 90 2.78 18.64 -10.37
CA GLY A 90 1.58 19.18 -9.71
C GLY A 90 1.09 18.50 -8.42
N ASP A 91 -0.12 18.87 -7.99
CA ASP A 91 -0.78 18.33 -6.81
C ASP A 91 -1.33 16.91 -7.09
N ARG A 92 -0.60 15.89 -6.61
CA ARG A 92 -0.99 14.48 -6.78
C ARG A 92 -1.75 13.99 -5.56
N LEU A 93 -2.96 13.48 -5.79
CA LEU A 93 -3.73 12.79 -4.76
C LEU A 93 -2.96 11.57 -4.23
N ARG A 94 -2.72 11.55 -2.92
CA ARG A 94 -2.08 10.47 -2.17
C ARG A 94 -3.11 9.43 -1.71
N VAL A 95 -2.67 8.19 -1.55
CA VAL A 95 -3.54 7.12 -1.05
C VAL A 95 -3.74 7.32 0.46
N LEU A 96 -4.94 7.72 0.86
CA LEU A 96 -5.28 7.95 2.28
C LEU A 96 -5.80 6.69 2.96
N SER A 97 -5.40 6.48 4.21
CA SER A 97 -6.01 5.48 5.08
C SER A 97 -7.38 5.96 5.55
N TRP A 98 -8.41 5.13 5.40
CA TRP A 98 -9.75 5.47 5.90
C TRP A 98 -9.83 5.50 7.44
N GLN A 99 -8.92 4.82 8.13
CA GLN A 99 -8.88 4.82 9.60
C GLN A 99 -8.12 6.03 10.16
N THR A 100 -6.91 6.27 9.65
CA THR A 100 -6.00 7.28 10.23
C THR A 100 -6.06 8.61 9.47
N ARG A 101 -6.71 8.65 8.30
CA ARG A 101 -6.76 9.81 7.39
C ARG A 101 -5.38 10.36 7.00
N SER A 102 -4.33 9.56 7.18
CA SER A 102 -2.98 9.86 6.77
C SER A 102 -2.61 9.07 5.50
N PRO A 103 -1.63 9.54 4.73
CA PRO A 103 -1.12 8.80 3.59
C PRO A 103 -0.60 7.42 4.01
N VAL A 104 -1.03 6.37 3.30
CA VAL A 104 -0.72 4.98 3.63
C VAL A 104 0.78 4.72 3.59
N VAL A 105 1.49 5.32 2.63
CA VAL A 105 2.93 5.11 2.47
C VAL A 105 3.72 5.68 3.65
N ASP A 106 3.31 6.81 4.21
CA ASP A 106 3.96 7.38 5.39
C ASP A 106 3.83 6.42 6.58
N LEU A 107 2.67 5.79 6.74
CA LEU A 107 2.46 4.75 7.76
C LEU A 107 3.34 3.51 7.52
N ILE A 108 3.51 3.09 6.25
CA ILE A 108 4.38 1.97 5.89
C ILE A 108 5.84 2.31 6.23
N VAL A 109 6.31 3.50 5.84
CA VAL A 109 7.67 3.97 6.11
C VAL A 109 7.95 4.08 7.61
N GLN A 110 6.99 4.56 8.39
CA GLN A 110 7.11 4.63 9.84
C GLN A 110 7.22 3.24 10.49
N ARG A 111 6.57 2.22 9.92
CA ARG A 111 6.56 0.85 10.47
C ARG A 111 7.71 -0.02 9.94
N LEU A 112 8.28 0.31 8.79
CA LEU A 112 9.35 -0.42 8.13
C LEU A 112 10.56 -0.70 9.07
N PRO A 113 11.12 0.29 9.80
CA PRO A 113 12.27 0.06 10.68
C PRO A 113 12.03 -1.03 11.71
N GLN A 114 10.84 -1.09 12.30
CA GLN A 114 10.51 -2.10 13.29
C GLN A 114 10.49 -3.51 12.69
N THR A 115 9.91 -3.66 11.50
CA THR A 115 9.90 -4.96 10.81
C THR A 115 11.30 -5.40 10.42
N LEU A 116 12.15 -4.47 9.97
CA LEU A 116 13.54 -4.74 9.63
C LEU A 116 14.35 -5.19 10.84
N TRP A 117 14.15 -4.55 12.00
CA TRP A 117 14.80 -4.98 13.25
C TRP A 117 14.42 -6.39 13.66
N VAL A 118 13.12 -6.71 13.65
CA VAL A 118 12.62 -8.04 14.02
C VAL A 118 13.16 -9.11 13.07
N VAL A 119 13.04 -8.89 11.76
CA VAL A 119 13.50 -9.85 10.74
C VAL A 119 15.02 -9.98 10.78
N GLY A 120 15.75 -8.87 10.91
CA GLY A 120 17.21 -8.85 11.01
C GLY A 120 17.73 -9.64 12.21
N LEU A 121 17.19 -9.37 13.40
CA LEU A 121 17.54 -10.13 14.60
C LEU A 121 17.18 -11.61 14.47
N SER A 122 16.03 -11.93 13.86
CA SER A 122 15.62 -13.32 13.61
C SER A 122 16.62 -14.05 12.70
N TYR A 123 17.12 -13.40 11.65
CA TYR A 123 18.15 -13.98 10.78
C TYR A 123 19.48 -14.16 11.51
N VAL A 124 19.92 -13.18 12.31
CA VAL A 124 21.16 -13.26 13.08
C VAL A 124 21.11 -14.45 14.04
N LEU A 125 20.05 -14.54 14.86
CA LEU A 125 19.87 -15.65 15.79
C LEU A 125 19.71 -16.99 15.06
N GLY A 126 18.94 -17.02 13.98
CA GLY A 126 18.73 -18.22 13.18
C GLY A 126 20.03 -18.77 12.60
N ILE A 127 20.87 -17.91 12.04
CA ILE A 127 22.18 -18.31 11.49
C ILE A 127 23.13 -18.76 12.61
N LEU A 128 23.17 -18.03 13.73
CA LEU A 128 24.00 -18.38 14.88
C LEU A 128 23.67 -19.75 15.48
N ILE A 129 22.42 -20.18 15.40
CA ILE A 129 21.99 -21.51 15.88
C ILE A 129 22.14 -22.57 14.79
N ALA A 130 21.68 -22.26 13.57
CA ALA A 130 21.63 -23.23 12.47
C ALA A 130 23.01 -23.64 11.97
N VAL A 131 23.98 -22.72 11.94
CA VAL A 131 25.33 -23.04 11.44
C VAL A 131 26.06 -24.01 12.37
N PRO A 132 26.16 -23.79 13.69
CA PRO A 132 26.80 -24.76 14.59
C PRO A 132 26.09 -26.12 14.58
N ILE A 133 24.76 -26.14 14.62
CA ILE A 133 23.99 -27.41 14.59
C ILE A 133 24.19 -28.14 13.26
N GLY A 134 24.23 -27.43 12.13
CA GLY A 134 24.41 -28.06 10.82
C GLY A 134 25.84 -28.53 10.52
N VAL A 135 26.83 -28.09 11.30
CA VAL A 135 28.24 -28.50 11.18
C VAL A 135 28.56 -29.73 12.03
N ILE A 136 27.82 -29.97 13.12
CA ILE A 136 27.92 -31.15 13.99
C ILE A 136 27.18 -32.33 13.35
#